data_AF-A0A0M9EKK8-F1
#
_entry.id   AF-A0A0M9EKK8-F1
#
_cell.length_a   1.000
_cell.length_b   1.000
_cell.length_c   1.000
_cell.angle_alpha   90.00
_cell.angle_beta   90.00
_cell.angle_gamma   90.00
#
_symmetry.space_group_name_H-M   'P 1'
#
loop_
_entity.id
_entity.type
_entity.pdbx_description
1 polymer ?
#
loop_
_entity_poly.entity_id
_entity_poly.type
_entity_poly.pdbx_seq_one_letter_code
_entity_poly.pdbx_strand_id
1 'polypeptide(L)'
;MSDFFARPEAGFLIAVLLVFLLMMFLLSRLLRFLLYRDRRRQPEAQPEPAKTRSTVIVDGSNVMYWKGGAPNLDTLIEVLDSLRSKNLKLGVMFDANAGYLVSESYMHDSAFATRLGLSAENVLVVPKGTPADKTILLAARDMDARVVTNDQFRDWAEEYPEVEKEGFLIKGGYRKGTLWLELS
;
A
#
# COMPACT_ATOMS: atom_id res chain seq x y z
N MET A 1 36.78 28.93 -35.97
CA MET A 1 36.29 28.17 -34.80
C MET A 1 36.01 26.74 -35.26
N SER A 2 37.04 25.97 -35.65
CA SER A 2 36.87 24.59 -36.14
C SER A 2 38.16 23.79 -36.34
N ASP A 3 39.26 24.09 -35.63
CA ASP A 3 40.49 23.27 -35.71
C ASP A 3 40.48 22.06 -34.75
N PHE A 4 39.39 21.87 -34.00
CA PHE A 4 39.25 20.76 -33.07
C PHE A 4 38.95 19.42 -33.77
N PHE A 5 38.37 19.46 -34.98
CA PHE A 5 37.99 18.27 -35.75
C PHE A 5 39.06 17.73 -36.69
N ALA A 6 40.16 18.46 -36.92
CA ALA A 6 41.24 18.05 -37.82
C ALA A 6 42.34 17.22 -37.13
N ARG A 7 42.21 16.99 -35.82
CA ARG A 7 43.16 16.26 -35.00
C ARG A 7 42.68 14.82 -34.79
N PRO A 8 43.33 13.81 -35.40
CA PRO A 8 42.89 12.41 -35.33
C PRO A 8 42.82 11.88 -33.90
N GLU A 9 43.59 12.46 -32.97
CA GLU A 9 43.50 12.17 -31.54
C GLU A 9 42.15 12.54 -30.91
N ALA A 10 41.47 13.61 -31.35
CA ALA A 10 40.20 14.05 -30.79
C ALA A 10 39.05 13.12 -31.18
N GLY A 11 39.04 12.62 -32.42
CA GLY A 11 38.06 11.64 -32.88
C GLY A 11 38.18 10.30 -32.14
N PHE A 12 39.42 9.86 -31.87
CA PHE A 12 39.68 8.66 -31.09
C PHE A 12 39.20 8.79 -29.63
N LEU A 13 39.48 9.93 -28.98
CA LEU A 13 39.04 10.21 -27.62
C LEU A 13 37.51 10.25 -27.49
N ILE A 14 36.81 10.83 -28.48
CA ILE A 14 35.34 10.86 -28.52
C ILE A 14 34.79 9.44 -28.68
N ALA A 15 35.36 8.62 -29.57
CA ALA A 15 34.93 7.23 -29.75
C ALA A 15 35.11 6.40 -28.47
N VAL A 16 36.24 6.55 -27.77
CA VAL A 16 36.50 5.89 -26.48
C VAL A 16 35.49 6.31 -25.42
N LEU A 17 35.18 7.61 -25.34
CA LEU A 17 34.19 8.14 -24.40
C LEU A 17 32.79 7.58 -24.67
N LEU A 18 32.38 7.50 -25.94
CA LEU A 18 31.08 6.94 -26.33
C LEU A 18 30.96 5.45 -25.98
N VAL A 19 32.01 4.66 -26.21
CA VAL A 19 32.04 3.25 -25.82
C VAL A 19 31.97 3.10 -24.30
N PHE A 20 32.68 3.96 -23.56
CA PHE A 20 32.65 3.96 -22.10
C PHE A 20 31.25 4.29 -21.54
N LEU A 21 30.60 5.32 -22.07
CA LEU A 21 29.23 5.69 -21.68
C LEU A 21 28.22 4.58 -22.02
N LEU A 22 28.38 3.91 -23.16
CA LEU A 22 27.56 2.76 -23.54
C LEU A 22 27.76 1.60 -22.57
N MET A 23 29.01 1.29 -22.20
CA MET A 23 29.32 0.27 -21.20
C MET A 23 28.71 0.60 -19.83
N MET A 24 28.81 1.85 -19.37
CA MET A 24 28.19 2.29 -18.12
C MET A 24 26.67 2.15 -18.17
N PHE A 25 26.04 2.50 -19.30
CA PHE A 25 24.61 2.33 -19.49
C PHE A 25 24.18 0.87 -19.41
N LEU A 26 24.89 -0.02 -20.12
CA LEU A 26 24.64 -1.48 -20.10
C LEU A 26 24.91 -2.09 -18.72
N LEU A 27 25.97 -1.66 -18.05
CA LEU A 27 26.27 -2.08 -16.68
C LEU A 27 25.18 -1.63 -15.71
N SER A 28 24.66 -0.40 -15.84
CA SER A 28 23.55 0.09 -15.01
C SER A 28 22.25 -0.69 -15.23
N ARG A 29 22.01 -1.19 -16.46
CA ARG A 29 20.87 -2.05 -16.79
C ARG A 29 21.05 -3.43 -16.17
N LEU A 30 22.25 -4.00 -16.26
CA LEU A 30 22.59 -5.27 -15.64
C LEU A 30 22.52 -5.20 -14.11
N LEU A 31 23.04 -4.13 -13.50
CA LEU A 31 22.98 -3.93 -12.06
C LEU A 31 21.54 -3.75 -11.59
N ARG A 32 20.73 -2.95 -12.29
CA ARG A 32 19.29 -2.84 -12.03
C ARG A 32 18.58 -4.18 -12.19
N PHE A 33 18.90 -4.95 -13.22
CA PHE A 33 18.36 -6.28 -13.43
C PHE A 33 18.73 -7.22 -12.29
N LEU A 34 19.99 -7.25 -11.85
CA LEU A 34 20.45 -8.09 -10.74
C LEU A 34 19.86 -7.66 -9.40
N LEU A 35 19.76 -6.36 -9.14
CA LEU A 35 19.15 -5.79 -7.93
C LEU A 35 17.61 -5.98 -7.91
N TYR A 36 16.93 -5.90 -9.06
CA TYR A 36 15.50 -6.24 -9.19
C TYR A 36 15.24 -7.75 -9.17
N ARG A 37 16.21 -8.57 -9.59
CA ARG A 37 16.08 -10.04 -9.62
C ARG A 37 15.97 -10.64 -8.22
N ASP A 38 16.58 -10.02 -7.22
CA ASP A 38 16.50 -10.48 -5.84
C ASP A 38 15.16 -10.13 -5.17
N ARG A 39 14.41 -9.16 -5.73
CA ARG A 39 13.04 -8.82 -5.31
C ARG A 39 11.97 -9.70 -5.97
N ARG A 40 12.35 -10.59 -6.90
CA ARG A 40 11.47 -11.57 -7.59
C ARG A 40 11.69 -13.02 -7.10
N ARG A 41 12.02 -13.20 -5.82
CA ARG A 41 11.93 -14.51 -5.13
C ARG A 41 10.67 -14.62 -4.26
N GLN A 42 9.55 -14.09 -4.73
CA GLN A 42 8.24 -14.63 -4.35
C GLN A 42 7.79 -15.52 -5.51
N PRO A 43 7.32 -16.76 -5.26
CA PRO A 43 6.86 -17.64 -6.33
C PRO A 43 5.71 -16.96 -7.06
N GLU A 44 5.93 -16.66 -8.33
CA GLU A 44 4.92 -16.15 -9.26
C GLU A 44 3.95 -17.32 -9.52
N ALA A 45 2.91 -17.41 -8.69
CA ALA A 45 1.75 -18.23 -9.00
C ALA A 45 1.17 -17.71 -10.32
N GLN A 46 1.04 -18.63 -11.28
CA GLN A 46 0.53 -18.38 -12.62
C GLN A 46 -0.80 -17.61 -12.57
N PRO A 47 -1.07 -16.70 -13.51
CA PRO A 47 -2.36 -16.02 -13.57
C PRO A 47 -3.43 -17.03 -13.98
N GLU A 48 -4.10 -17.62 -12.99
CA GLU A 48 -5.34 -18.34 -13.22
C GLU A 48 -6.43 -17.37 -13.73
N PRO A 49 -7.21 -17.77 -14.74
CA PRO A 49 -8.16 -16.88 -15.38
C PRO A 49 -9.35 -16.59 -14.45
N ALA A 50 -9.66 -15.30 -14.30
CA ALA A 50 -10.79 -14.69 -13.58
C ALA A 50 -10.87 -14.97 -12.06
N LYS A 51 -10.11 -14.21 -11.25
CA LYS A 51 -10.16 -14.28 -9.78
C LYS A 51 -10.47 -12.90 -9.18
N THR A 52 -11.54 -12.83 -8.40
CA THR A 52 -12.04 -11.68 -7.65
C THR A 52 -10.94 -10.93 -6.88
N ARG A 53 -11.07 -9.59 -6.80
CA ARG A 53 -10.17 -8.68 -6.07
C ARG A 53 -9.86 -9.20 -4.66
N SER A 54 -8.70 -9.83 -4.51
CA SER A 54 -8.30 -10.55 -3.29
C SER A 54 -7.68 -9.64 -2.22
N THR A 55 -7.46 -8.36 -2.54
CA THR A 55 -6.78 -7.40 -1.67
C THR A 55 -7.79 -6.48 -1.01
N VAL A 56 -7.61 -6.25 0.30
CA VAL A 56 -8.44 -5.38 1.12
C VAL A 56 -7.56 -4.45 1.94
N ILE A 57 -7.87 -3.17 1.91
CA ILE A 57 -7.29 -2.16 2.80
C ILE A 57 -8.30 -1.89 3.91
N VAL A 58 -7.85 -2.00 5.15
CA VAL A 58 -8.66 -1.72 6.34
C VAL A 58 -8.30 -0.34 6.87
N ASP A 59 -9.31 0.52 7.00
CA ASP A 59 -9.19 1.78 7.72
C ASP A 59 -9.20 1.47 9.23
N GLY A 60 -8.01 1.31 9.79
CA GLY A 60 -7.83 0.94 11.19
C GLY A 60 -8.40 1.99 12.13
N SER A 61 -8.23 3.27 11.80
CA SER A 61 -8.75 4.38 12.62
C SER A 61 -10.27 4.37 12.68
N ASN A 62 -10.96 4.04 11.59
CA ASN A 62 -12.42 3.89 11.59
C ASN A 62 -12.87 2.61 12.32
N VAL A 63 -12.25 1.47 12.01
CA VAL A 63 -12.67 0.15 12.51
C VAL A 63 -12.56 0.04 14.03
N MET A 64 -11.55 0.67 14.64
CA MET A 64 -11.36 0.64 16.10
C MET A 64 -12.58 1.16 16.88
N TYR A 65 -13.43 1.98 16.27
CA TYR A 65 -14.64 2.53 16.90
C TYR A 65 -15.92 1.70 16.67
N TRP A 66 -15.87 0.59 15.94
CA TRP A 66 -17.09 -0.15 15.54
C TRP A 66 -17.87 -0.80 16.69
N LYS A 67 -17.24 -1.05 17.85
CA LYS A 67 -17.93 -1.50 19.07
C LYS A 67 -18.54 -0.35 19.89
N GLY A 68 -18.33 0.90 19.46
CA GLY A 68 -18.75 2.10 20.16
C GLY A 68 -17.84 2.48 21.34
N GLY A 69 -17.88 3.75 21.72
CA GLY A 69 -17.07 4.28 22.83
C GLY A 69 -15.64 4.64 22.41
N ALA A 70 -14.67 4.25 23.24
CA ALA A 70 -13.25 4.50 23.01
C ALA A 70 -12.70 3.60 21.88
N PRO A 71 -11.66 4.04 21.14
CA PRO A 71 -11.04 3.22 20.12
C PRO A 71 -10.45 1.96 20.74
N ASN A 72 -10.77 0.81 20.15
CA ASN A 72 -10.35 -0.49 20.64
C ASN A 72 -9.67 -1.30 19.54
N LEU A 73 -8.40 -1.66 19.75
CA LEU A 73 -7.62 -2.43 18.80
C LEU A 73 -8.11 -3.88 18.65
N ASP A 74 -8.72 -4.48 19.68
CA ASP A 74 -9.28 -5.83 19.60
C ASP A 74 -10.41 -5.90 18.56
N THR A 75 -11.15 -4.80 18.40
CA THR A 75 -12.16 -4.66 17.33
C THR A 75 -11.54 -4.83 15.95
N LEU A 76 -10.35 -4.24 15.73
CA LEU A 76 -9.62 -4.34 14.48
C LEU A 76 -9.04 -5.74 14.29
N ILE A 77 -8.51 -6.36 15.34
CA ILE A 77 -8.01 -7.74 15.30
C ILE A 77 -9.12 -8.71 14.87
N GLU A 78 -10.32 -8.60 15.45
CA GLU A 78 -11.48 -9.43 15.08
C GLU A 78 -11.88 -9.26 13.60
N VAL A 79 -11.81 -8.03 13.08
CA VAL A 79 -12.05 -7.76 11.65
C VAL A 79 -10.98 -8.40 10.77
N LEU A 80 -9.70 -8.24 11.13
CA LEU A 80 -8.59 -8.83 10.38
C LEU A 80 -8.65 -10.36 10.37
N ASP A 81 -8.99 -11.00 11.48
CA ASP A 81 -9.15 -12.45 11.56
C ASP A 81 -10.30 -12.94 10.68
N SER A 82 -11.44 -12.23 10.67
CA SER A 82 -12.56 -12.52 9.78
C SER A 82 -12.18 -12.42 8.30
N LEU A 83 -11.42 -11.39 7.91
CA LEU A 83 -10.95 -11.23 6.53
C LEU A 83 -9.87 -12.25 6.15
N ARG A 84 -8.96 -12.57 7.08
CA ARG A 84 -7.90 -13.58 6.90
C ARG A 84 -8.50 -14.97 6.70
N SER A 85 -9.58 -15.31 7.43
CA SER A 85 -10.30 -16.58 7.25
C SER A 85 -10.89 -16.77 5.85
N LYS A 86 -11.03 -15.68 5.08
CA LYS A 86 -11.54 -15.66 3.70
C LYS A 86 -10.41 -15.63 2.66
N ASN A 87 -9.17 -15.82 3.09
CA ASN A 87 -7.97 -15.86 2.25
C ASN A 87 -7.72 -14.54 1.47
N LEU A 88 -8.06 -13.41 2.10
CA LEU A 88 -7.82 -12.07 1.54
C LEU A 88 -6.44 -11.56 1.95
N LYS A 89 -5.78 -10.83 1.05
CA LYS A 89 -4.55 -10.07 1.34
C LYS A 89 -4.94 -8.78 2.04
N LEU A 90 -4.30 -8.49 3.18
CA LEU A 90 -4.71 -7.40 4.07
C LEU A 90 -3.61 -6.33 4.13
N GLY A 91 -4.02 -5.08 3.88
CA GLY A 91 -3.29 -3.88 4.29
C GLY A 91 -4.11 -3.15 5.35
N VAL A 92 -3.45 -2.47 6.29
CA VAL A 92 -4.10 -1.66 7.32
C VAL A 92 -3.50 -0.27 7.28
N MET A 93 -4.36 0.74 7.25
CA MET A 93 -3.95 2.12 7.25
C MET A 93 -4.59 2.85 8.43
N PHE A 94 -3.82 3.72 9.06
CA PHE A 94 -4.23 4.50 10.20
C PHE A 94 -4.04 5.98 9.93
N ASP A 95 -4.92 6.81 10.47
CA ASP A 95 -4.69 8.24 10.56
C ASP A 95 -3.47 8.56 11.46
N ALA A 96 -2.93 9.76 11.33
CA ALA A 96 -1.73 10.17 12.05
C ALA A 96 -1.88 10.15 13.59
N ASN A 97 -3.11 10.17 14.10
CA ASN A 97 -3.40 10.23 15.53
C ASN A 97 -3.67 8.85 16.17
N ALA A 98 -3.93 7.80 15.39
CA ALA A 98 -4.27 6.47 15.89
C ALA A 98 -3.31 5.96 16.98
N GLY A 99 -2.01 6.18 16.78
CA GLY A 99 -0.98 5.72 17.72
C GLY A 99 -1.08 6.33 19.12
N TYR A 100 -1.71 7.51 19.28
CA TYR A 100 -1.96 8.13 20.58
C TYR A 100 -3.29 7.69 21.22
N LEU A 101 -4.19 7.12 20.41
CA LEU A 101 -5.54 6.76 20.84
C LEU A 101 -5.62 5.37 21.47
N VAL A 102 -4.69 4.46 21.12
CA VAL A 102 -4.68 3.07 21.61
C VAL A 102 -3.50 2.71 22.52
N SER A 103 -2.68 3.70 22.87
CA SER A 103 -1.63 3.58 23.88
C SER A 103 -1.26 4.93 24.49
N GLU A 104 -0.79 4.86 25.73
CA GLU A 104 -0.23 6.00 26.47
C GLU A 104 1.12 6.49 25.90
N SER A 105 1.73 5.71 25.00
CA SER A 105 2.95 6.04 24.26
C SER A 105 2.71 6.00 22.75
N TYR A 106 3.46 6.82 21.99
CA TYR A 106 3.28 6.93 20.54
C TYR A 106 3.61 5.63 19.81
N MET A 107 2.61 4.99 19.18
CA MET A 107 2.82 3.82 18.31
C MET A 107 3.04 4.22 16.85
N HIS A 108 4.10 3.67 16.26
CA HIS A 108 4.40 3.71 14.83
C HIS A 108 4.03 2.37 14.13
N ASP A 109 4.14 2.32 12.81
CA ASP A 109 3.79 1.20 11.92
C ASP A 109 4.26 -0.17 12.44
N SER A 110 5.51 -0.27 12.92
CA SER A 110 6.09 -1.52 13.42
C SER A 110 5.43 -2.02 14.72
N ALA A 111 5.01 -1.10 15.59
CA ALA A 111 4.31 -1.44 16.83
C ALA A 111 2.89 -1.96 16.53
N PHE A 112 2.17 -1.28 15.63
CA PHE A 112 0.88 -1.77 15.14
C PHE A 112 1.02 -3.12 14.44
N ALA A 113 1.98 -3.27 13.53
CA ALA A 113 2.21 -4.53 12.80
C ALA A 113 2.44 -5.71 13.74
N THR A 114 3.26 -5.52 14.78
CA THR A 114 3.50 -6.54 15.80
C THR A 114 2.21 -6.92 16.53
N ARG A 115 1.42 -5.93 16.96
CA ARG A 115 0.18 -6.16 17.72
C ARG A 115 -0.94 -6.77 16.87
N LEU A 116 -0.96 -6.49 15.57
CA LEU A 116 -1.93 -7.03 14.60
C LEU A 116 -1.51 -8.37 13.99
N GLY A 117 -0.29 -8.84 14.27
CA GLY A 117 0.26 -10.05 13.63
C GLY A 117 0.38 -9.89 12.11
N LEU A 118 0.76 -8.70 11.65
CA LEU A 118 0.98 -8.37 10.24
C LEU A 118 2.45 -8.04 9.98
N SER A 119 2.89 -8.20 8.73
CA SER A 119 4.17 -7.64 8.28
C SER A 119 4.11 -6.11 8.35
N ALA A 120 5.22 -5.46 8.73
CA ALA A 120 5.28 -4.00 8.80
C ALA A 120 4.99 -3.33 7.45
N GLU A 121 5.25 -4.00 6.33
CA GLU A 121 4.93 -3.50 4.99
C GLU A 121 3.41 -3.46 4.69
N ASN A 122 2.60 -4.16 5.48
CA ASN A 122 1.15 -4.20 5.35
C ASN A 122 0.45 -3.25 6.32
N VAL A 123 1.19 -2.43 7.07
CA VAL A 123 0.65 -1.47 8.02
C VAL A 123 1.26 -0.10 7.76
N LEU A 124 0.43 0.92 7.60
CA LEU A 124 0.87 2.29 7.42
C LEU A 124 0.13 3.23 8.37
N VAL A 125 0.85 4.02 9.16
CA VAL A 125 0.32 5.22 9.82
C VAL A 125 0.60 6.40 8.88
N VAL A 126 -0.46 7.06 8.43
CA VAL A 126 -0.36 8.17 7.48
C VAL A 126 0.42 9.33 8.13
N PRO A 127 1.39 9.95 7.43
CA PRO A 127 2.16 11.07 7.97
C PRO A 127 1.26 12.24 8.38
N LYS A 128 1.61 12.89 9.48
CA LYS A 128 0.90 14.09 9.95
C LYS A 128 0.89 15.18 8.86
N GLY A 129 -0.26 15.83 8.69
CA GLY A 129 -0.47 16.87 7.66
C GLY A 129 -0.88 16.31 6.30
N THR A 130 -0.94 14.98 6.14
CA THR A 130 -1.53 14.33 4.96
C THR A 130 -2.93 13.82 5.29
N PRO A 131 -3.96 14.09 4.46
CA PRO A 131 -5.28 13.50 4.65
C PRO A 131 -5.24 11.96 4.57
N ALA A 132 -5.73 11.30 5.61
CA ALA A 132 -5.75 9.83 5.68
C ALA A 132 -6.63 9.23 4.58
N ASP A 133 -7.85 9.75 4.43
CA ASP A 133 -8.84 9.32 3.44
C ASP A 133 -8.24 9.27 2.03
N LYS A 134 -7.60 10.36 1.58
CA LYS A 134 -6.94 10.42 0.27
C LYS A 134 -5.88 9.34 0.13
N THR A 135 -5.08 9.11 1.17
CA THR A 135 -4.02 8.11 1.17
C THR A 135 -4.58 6.69 1.08
N ILE A 136 -5.67 6.41 1.81
CA ILE A 136 -6.39 5.13 1.78
C ILE A 136 -6.97 4.88 0.38
N LEU A 137 -7.66 5.87 -0.19
CA LEU A 137 -8.30 5.76 -1.49
C LEU A 137 -7.28 5.62 -2.63
N LEU A 138 -6.17 6.35 -2.57
CA LEU A 138 -5.07 6.21 -3.52
C LEU A 138 -4.46 4.80 -3.46
N ALA A 139 -4.14 4.31 -2.25
CA ALA A 139 -3.62 2.95 -2.09
C ALA A 139 -4.61 1.89 -2.58
N ALA A 140 -5.92 2.08 -2.31
CA ALA A 140 -6.95 1.16 -2.77
C ALA A 140 -7.04 1.10 -4.30
N ARG A 141 -6.96 2.26 -4.95
CA ARG A 141 -6.90 2.36 -6.41
C ARG A 141 -5.64 1.68 -6.97
N ASP A 142 -4.47 2.00 -6.44
CA ASP A 142 -3.18 1.50 -6.93
C ASP A 142 -3.06 -0.03 -6.79
N MET A 143 -3.70 -0.60 -5.77
CA MET A 143 -3.66 -2.03 -5.47
C MET A 143 -4.87 -2.82 -6.01
N ASP A 144 -5.80 -2.16 -6.72
CA ASP A 144 -7.13 -2.70 -7.09
C ASP A 144 -7.83 -3.38 -5.90
N ALA A 145 -7.76 -2.73 -4.73
CA ALA A 145 -8.25 -3.22 -3.46
C ALA A 145 -9.62 -2.63 -3.11
N ARG A 146 -10.36 -3.36 -2.26
CA ARG A 146 -11.56 -2.84 -1.58
C ARG A 146 -11.17 -2.21 -0.25
N VAL A 147 -12.01 -1.32 0.28
CA VAL A 147 -11.75 -0.61 1.54
C VAL A 147 -12.74 -1.02 2.62
N VAL A 148 -12.26 -1.51 3.75
CA VAL A 148 -13.10 -1.77 4.93
C VAL A 148 -13.16 -0.51 5.78
N THR A 149 -14.34 0.12 5.79
CA THR A 149 -14.61 1.34 6.55
C THR A 149 -16.10 1.65 6.54
N ASN A 150 -16.60 2.28 7.60
CA ASN A 150 -17.95 2.84 7.61
C ASN A 150 -18.01 4.27 7.05
N ASP A 151 -16.88 4.93 6.79
CA ASP A 151 -16.86 6.23 6.11
C ASP A 151 -17.34 6.12 4.66
N GLN A 152 -18.04 7.14 4.18
CA GLN A 152 -18.52 7.24 2.80
C GLN A 152 -17.55 8.00 1.90
N PHE A 153 -16.56 8.73 2.46
CA PHE A 153 -15.59 9.54 1.73
C PHE A 153 -16.23 10.49 0.70
N ARG A 154 -17.38 11.09 1.04
CA ARG A 154 -18.18 11.89 0.10
C ARG A 154 -17.39 13.05 -0.51
N ASP A 155 -16.55 13.70 0.30
CA ASP A 155 -15.72 14.82 -0.14
C ASP A 155 -14.66 14.41 -1.18
N TRP A 156 -14.39 13.12 -1.31
CA TRP A 156 -13.41 12.55 -2.23
C TRP A 156 -14.04 11.90 -3.47
N ALA A 157 -15.37 11.82 -3.56
CA ALA A 157 -16.06 11.10 -4.64
C ALA A 157 -15.76 11.65 -6.05
N GLU A 158 -15.50 12.95 -6.17
CA GLU A 158 -15.10 13.56 -7.46
C GLU A 158 -13.73 13.04 -7.94
N GLU A 159 -12.76 12.93 -7.03
CA GLU A 159 -11.39 12.44 -7.34
C GLU A 159 -11.33 10.89 -7.34
N TYR A 160 -12.18 10.25 -6.55
CA TYR A 160 -12.27 8.80 -6.33
C TYR A 160 -13.69 8.28 -6.50
N PRO A 161 -14.24 8.26 -7.74
CA PRO A 161 -15.61 7.79 -7.99
C PRO A 161 -15.83 6.31 -7.67
N GLU A 162 -14.75 5.55 -7.41
CA GLU A 162 -14.82 4.18 -6.90
C GLU A 162 -15.57 4.06 -5.57
N VAL A 163 -15.61 5.11 -4.75
CA VAL A 163 -16.32 5.12 -3.46
C VAL A 163 -17.83 4.90 -3.60
N GLU A 164 -18.39 5.22 -4.76
CA GLU A 164 -19.80 5.03 -5.09
C GLU A 164 -20.09 3.66 -5.73
N LYS A 165 -19.05 2.90 -6.09
CA LYS A 165 -19.22 1.58 -6.69
C LYS A 165 -19.61 0.56 -5.62
N GLU A 166 -20.65 -0.21 -5.94
CA GLU A 166 -21.07 -1.34 -5.11
C GLU A 166 -19.90 -2.30 -4.88
N GLY A 167 -19.72 -2.72 -3.63
CA GLY A 167 -18.66 -3.64 -3.22
C GLY A 167 -17.27 -3.00 -3.10
N PHE A 168 -17.05 -1.71 -3.44
CA PHE A 168 -15.75 -1.07 -3.21
C PHE A 168 -15.53 -0.79 -1.71
N LEU A 169 -16.52 -0.21 -1.04
CA LEU A 169 -16.52 -0.01 0.40
C LEU A 169 -17.19 -1.21 1.09
N ILE A 170 -16.40 -1.96 1.84
CA ILE A 170 -16.87 -3.06 2.70
C ILE A 170 -17.33 -2.45 4.03
N LYS A 171 -18.65 -2.42 4.23
CA LYS A 171 -19.26 -1.97 5.49
C LYS A 171 -19.26 -3.07 6.53
N GLY A 172 -19.38 -2.67 7.79
CA GLY A 172 -19.43 -3.64 8.88
C GLY A 172 -19.76 -3.04 10.23
N GLY A 173 -19.72 -3.90 11.23
CA GLY A 173 -19.93 -3.50 12.62
C GLY A 173 -20.34 -4.68 13.48
N TYR A 174 -20.97 -4.38 14.62
CA TYR A 174 -21.38 -5.39 15.58
C TYR A 174 -22.89 -5.39 15.78
N ARG A 175 -23.49 -6.57 15.81
CA ARG A 175 -24.90 -6.78 16.17
C ARG A 175 -24.95 -7.86 17.23
N LYS A 176 -25.49 -7.53 18.42
CA LYS A 176 -25.53 -8.45 19.58
C LYS A 176 -24.16 -9.08 19.87
N GLY A 177 -23.09 -8.30 19.79
CA GLY A 177 -21.71 -8.75 20.01
C GLY A 177 -21.08 -9.56 18.89
N THR A 178 -21.81 -9.84 17.79
CA THR A 178 -21.28 -10.58 16.64
C THR A 178 -20.86 -9.60 15.53
N LEU A 179 -19.63 -9.77 15.03
CA LEU A 179 -19.12 -9.04 13.87
C LEU A 179 -19.90 -9.42 12.61
N TRP A 180 -20.27 -8.43 11.81
CA TRP A 180 -20.77 -8.61 10.45
C TRP A 180 -19.97 -7.73 9.48
N LEU A 181 -19.78 -8.23 8.25
CA LEU A 181 -19.08 -7.55 7.16
C LEU A 181 -19.87 -7.75 5.86
N GLU A 182 -20.05 -6.69 5.09
CA GLU A 182 -20.70 -6.69 3.78
C GLU A 182 -19.67 -6.96 2.68
N LEU A 183 -19.43 -8.25 2.41
CA LEU A 183 -18.38 -8.71 1.49
C LEU A 183 -18.85 -9.05 0.09
N SER A 184 -20.14 -8.85 -0.17
CA SER A 184 -20.82 -9.05 -1.46
C SER A 184 -20.21 -8.21 -2.59
#